data_AF-A0A397VPQ6-F1
#
_entry.id   AF-A0A397VPQ6-F1
#
_cell.length_a   1.000
_cell.length_b   1.000
_cell.length_c   1.000
_cell.angle_alpha   90.00
_cell.angle_beta   90.00
_cell.angle_gamma   90.00
#
_symmetry.space_group_name_H-M   'P 1'
#
loop_
_entity.id
_entity.type
_entity.pdbx_description
1 polymer ?
#
loop_
_entity_poly.entity_id
_entity_poly.type
_entity_poly.pdbx_seq_one_letter_code
_entity_poly.pdbx_strand_id
1 'polypeptide(L)'
;MNIITNYLASLSNCPVETVHSIIQQCTAKFFIADQLQKEAHFIFQHRDDNTFRQYFVNSMKYPYIPKQLYILSRKYAVLLLEGFTKIYKAFHLYPLIINSSNDDINSYKLPSLGYEITDRHLPRSFVTSRKSFTNVLCDYLYCDCTNYTNCSNDGNVLVCGHRYHSCCLQRCNFKCLICLGYLRDAIKSNVEAIKASMMKDLGEKKFIDENVENADEDDSDVEDATGDIAAMDNLLDQAKKNFFEL
;
A
#
# COMPACT_ATOMS: atom_id res chain seq x y z
N MET A 1 -12.54 3.97 27.69
CA MET A 1 -13.12 5.01 26.81
C MET A 1 -12.80 4.59 25.38
N ASN A 2 -13.74 3.95 24.68
CA ASN A 2 -13.45 3.17 23.47
C ASN A 2 -13.78 3.97 22.21
N ILE A 3 -12.92 4.96 21.91
CA ILE A 3 -13.02 5.81 20.71
C ILE A 3 -13.14 4.91 19.46
N ILE A 4 -12.35 3.85 19.37
CA ILE A 4 -12.38 2.93 18.24
C ILE A 4 -13.76 2.28 18.07
N THR A 5 -14.38 1.78 19.15
CA THR A 5 -15.71 1.13 19.04
C THR A 5 -16.81 2.10 18.63
N ASN A 6 -16.73 3.36 19.06
CA ASN A 6 -17.73 4.37 18.74
C ASN A 6 -17.57 4.97 17.34
N TYR A 7 -16.36 4.93 16.77
CA TYR A 7 -16.04 5.53 15.47
C TYR A 7 -15.71 4.51 14.36
N LEU A 8 -15.68 3.20 14.65
CA LEU A 8 -15.41 2.15 13.66
C LEU A 8 -16.33 2.22 12.43
N ALA A 9 -17.62 2.50 12.62
CA ALA A 9 -18.57 2.68 11.52
C ALA A 9 -18.23 3.92 10.65
N SER A 10 -17.63 4.97 11.23
CA SER A 10 -17.18 6.16 10.50
C SER A 10 -15.84 5.98 9.77
N LEU A 11 -15.13 4.88 10.06
CA LEU A 11 -13.91 4.48 9.35
C LEU A 11 -14.21 3.51 8.19
N SER A 12 -15.45 3.07 8.03
CA SER A 12 -15.89 2.27 6.89
C SER A 12 -16.09 3.18 5.67
N ASN A 13 -15.60 2.75 4.50
CA ASN A 13 -15.88 3.42 3.23
C ASN A 13 -17.28 3.11 2.71
N CYS A 14 -18.02 2.21 3.35
CA CYS A 14 -19.35 1.80 2.90
C CYS A 14 -20.36 2.97 2.71
N PRO A 15 -20.36 4.06 3.52
CA PRO A 15 -21.19 5.22 3.23
C PRO A 15 -20.83 5.89 1.90
N VAL A 16 -19.52 5.95 1.59
CA VAL A 16 -19.01 6.50 0.33
C VAL A 16 -19.39 5.59 -0.83
N GLU A 17 -19.13 4.29 -0.72
CA GLU A 17 -19.49 3.29 -1.74
C GLU A 17 -20.99 3.32 -2.06
N THR A 18 -21.84 3.39 -1.04
CA THR A 18 -23.30 3.49 -1.21
C THR A 18 -23.71 4.77 -1.93
N VAL A 19 -23.08 5.91 -1.62
CA VAL A 19 -23.30 7.17 -2.37
C VAL A 19 -22.91 6.98 -3.84
N HIS A 20 -21.75 6.37 -4.09
CA HIS A 20 -21.28 6.09 -5.44
C HIS A 20 -22.26 5.21 -6.22
N SER A 21 -22.76 4.11 -5.63
CA SER A 21 -23.73 3.22 -6.27
C SER A 21 -25.06 3.92 -6.58
N ILE A 22 -25.58 4.76 -5.67
CA ILE A 22 -26.83 5.51 -5.89
C ILE A 22 -26.66 6.51 -7.05
N ILE A 23 -25.56 7.26 -7.06
CA ILE A 23 -25.27 8.20 -8.16
C ILE A 23 -25.16 7.42 -9.47
N GLN A 24 -24.44 6.29 -9.50
CA GLN A 24 -24.31 5.45 -10.70
C GLN A 24 -25.66 4.91 -11.18
N GLN A 25 -26.54 4.46 -10.29
CA GLN A 25 -27.86 3.95 -10.67
C GLN A 25 -28.79 5.04 -11.24
N CYS A 26 -28.60 6.29 -10.81
CA CYS A 26 -29.41 7.43 -11.23
C CYS A 26 -28.77 8.26 -12.36
N THR A 27 -27.59 7.89 -12.86
CA THR A 27 -26.87 8.63 -13.91
C THR A 27 -26.57 7.76 -15.12
N ALA A 28 -26.55 8.34 -16.32
CA ALA A 28 -26.21 7.60 -17.52
C ALA A 28 -24.69 7.58 -17.74
N LYS A 29 -24.20 6.55 -18.46
CA LYS A 29 -22.77 6.27 -18.72
C LYS A 29 -21.98 7.44 -19.35
N PHE A 30 -22.66 8.45 -19.90
CA PHE A 30 -22.07 9.59 -20.61
C PHE A 30 -22.23 10.93 -19.88
N PHE A 31 -22.62 10.93 -18.60
CA PHE A 31 -22.71 12.17 -17.83
C PHE A 31 -21.32 12.76 -17.61
N ILE A 32 -21.16 14.05 -17.89
CA ILE A 32 -19.92 14.79 -17.63
C ILE A 32 -19.88 15.20 -16.16
N ALA A 33 -18.69 15.43 -15.59
CA ALA A 33 -18.49 15.72 -14.16
C ALA A 33 -19.47 16.77 -13.57
N ASP A 34 -19.71 17.88 -14.27
CA ASP A 34 -20.66 18.92 -13.83
C ASP A 34 -22.12 18.42 -13.76
N GLN A 35 -22.50 17.50 -14.64
CA GLN A 35 -23.83 16.90 -14.66
C GLN A 35 -23.97 15.88 -13.52
N LEU A 36 -22.93 15.06 -13.29
CA LEU A 36 -22.88 14.15 -12.13
C LEU A 36 -22.99 14.91 -10.81
N GLN A 37 -22.27 16.04 -10.69
CA GLN A 37 -22.31 16.87 -9.49
C GLN A 37 -23.69 17.49 -9.27
N LYS A 38 -24.33 18.02 -10.34
CA LYS A 38 -25.68 18.57 -10.25
C LYS A 38 -26.72 17.51 -9.90
N GLU A 39 -26.62 16.32 -10.49
CA GLU A 39 -27.53 15.21 -10.23
C GLU A 39 -27.37 14.70 -8.78
N ALA A 40 -26.13 14.54 -8.30
CA ALA A 40 -25.86 14.20 -6.91
C ALA A 40 -26.46 15.25 -5.96
N HIS A 41 -26.21 16.54 -6.21
CA HIS A 41 -26.82 17.60 -5.40
C HIS A 41 -28.35 17.55 -5.43
N PHE A 42 -28.96 17.31 -6.59
CA PHE A 42 -30.41 17.19 -6.72
C PHE A 42 -30.95 16.01 -5.92
N ILE A 43 -30.37 14.82 -6.07
CA ILE A 43 -30.74 13.59 -5.35
C ILE A 43 -30.64 13.78 -3.83
N PHE A 44 -29.57 14.43 -3.36
CA PHE A 44 -29.31 14.55 -1.92
C PHE A 44 -29.95 15.78 -1.27
N GLN A 45 -30.26 16.85 -2.02
CA GLN A 45 -31.00 18.01 -1.50
C GLN A 45 -32.51 17.77 -1.38
N HIS A 46 -33.09 16.91 -2.21
CA HIS A 46 -34.52 16.56 -2.14
C HIS A 46 -34.79 15.33 -1.26
N ARG A 47 -33.75 14.84 -0.57
CA ARG A 47 -33.77 13.67 0.32
C ARG A 47 -33.97 14.05 1.79
N ASP A 48 -34.65 15.17 2.06
CA ASP A 48 -34.97 15.65 3.42
C ASP A 48 -35.92 14.74 4.19
N ASP A 49 -36.42 13.67 3.59
CA ASP A 49 -37.07 12.59 4.33
C ASP A 49 -36.05 11.76 5.10
N ASN A 50 -36.42 11.41 6.33
CA ASN A 50 -35.67 10.66 7.34
C ASN A 50 -34.88 9.43 6.83
N THR A 51 -35.13 8.92 5.62
CA THR A 51 -34.39 7.83 4.98
C THR A 51 -32.90 8.11 4.82
N PHE A 52 -32.44 9.32 4.44
CA PHE A 52 -30.99 9.57 4.35
C PHE A 52 -30.31 9.45 5.72
N ARG A 53 -30.85 10.08 6.78
CA ARG A 53 -30.32 9.87 8.14
C ARG A 53 -30.53 8.44 8.63
N GLN A 54 -31.61 7.76 8.27
CA GLN A 54 -31.80 6.35 8.66
C GLN A 54 -30.79 5.40 7.99
N TYR A 55 -30.31 5.67 6.77
CA TYR A 55 -29.29 4.84 6.12
C TYR A 55 -27.86 5.25 6.47
N PHE A 56 -27.59 6.56 6.72
CA PHE A 56 -26.25 7.08 7.02
C PHE A 56 -25.95 7.24 8.51
N VAL A 57 -26.96 7.49 9.34
CA VAL A 57 -26.82 7.83 10.79
C VAL A 57 -27.32 6.71 11.70
N ASN A 58 -28.33 5.92 11.31
CA ASN A 58 -28.59 4.70 12.08
C ASN A 58 -27.41 3.77 11.85
N SER A 59 -26.68 3.54 12.93
CA SER A 59 -25.48 2.73 13.02
C SER A 59 -25.56 1.58 12.02
N MET A 60 -24.75 1.64 10.95
CA MET A 60 -24.40 0.41 10.26
C MET A 60 -23.91 -0.53 11.34
N LYS A 61 -24.69 -1.58 11.59
CA LYS A 61 -24.29 -2.63 12.52
C LYS A 61 -23.04 -3.19 11.88
N TYR A 62 -21.90 -2.86 12.48
CA TYR A 62 -20.62 -3.33 12.01
C TYR A 62 -20.73 -4.86 11.85
N PRO A 63 -20.36 -5.41 10.68
CA PRO A 63 -20.73 -6.77 10.30
C PRO A 63 -20.16 -7.82 11.25
N TYR A 64 -19.16 -7.44 12.06
CA TYR A 64 -18.55 -8.31 13.05
C TYR A 64 -19.01 -7.99 14.48
N ILE A 65 -19.41 -9.01 15.22
CA ILE A 65 -19.59 -8.89 16.66
C ILE A 65 -18.23 -8.76 17.38
N PRO A 66 -18.16 -8.16 18.59
CA PRO A 66 -16.90 -7.99 19.32
C PRO A 66 -16.08 -9.28 19.48
N LYS A 67 -16.74 -10.43 19.62
CA LYS A 67 -16.08 -11.75 19.66
C LYS A 67 -15.37 -12.08 18.34
N GLN A 68 -16.00 -11.82 17.20
CA GLN A 68 -15.40 -12.03 15.88
C GLN A 68 -14.23 -11.07 15.66
N LEU A 69 -14.37 -9.79 16.03
CA LEU A 69 -13.27 -8.82 16.01
C LEU A 69 -12.08 -9.27 16.85
N TYR A 70 -12.34 -9.79 18.05
CA TYR A 70 -11.30 -10.34 18.92
C TYR A 70 -10.57 -11.50 18.24
N ILE A 71 -11.32 -12.48 17.73
CA ILE A 71 -10.74 -13.65 17.03
C ILE A 71 -9.95 -13.21 15.79
N LEU A 72 -10.49 -12.30 14.97
CA LEU A 72 -9.81 -11.76 13.80
C LEU A 72 -8.50 -11.07 14.20
N SER A 73 -8.54 -10.20 15.21
CA SER A 73 -7.33 -9.50 15.69
C SER A 73 -6.23 -10.48 16.12
N ARG A 74 -6.59 -11.58 16.80
CA ARG A 74 -5.64 -12.64 17.20
C ARG A 74 -5.09 -13.38 15.98
N LYS A 75 -5.95 -13.77 15.02
CA LYS A 75 -5.53 -14.41 13.76
C LYS A 75 -4.55 -13.53 12.98
N TYR A 76 -4.85 -12.25 12.81
CA TYR A 76 -3.96 -11.30 12.15
C TYR A 76 -2.64 -11.13 12.90
N ALA A 77 -2.69 -11.04 14.24
CA ALA A 77 -1.47 -10.95 15.05
C ALA A 77 -0.57 -12.19 14.88
N VAL A 78 -1.15 -13.41 14.87
CA VAL A 78 -0.42 -14.65 14.59
C VAL A 78 0.22 -14.57 13.20
N LEU A 79 -0.57 -14.25 12.16
CA LEU A 79 -0.09 -14.18 10.78
C LEU A 79 1.05 -13.17 10.60
N LEU A 80 0.96 -12.01 11.26
CA LEU A 80 2.03 -11.00 11.26
C LEU A 80 3.29 -11.51 11.97
N LEU A 81 3.16 -12.11 13.15
CA LEU A 81 4.32 -12.64 13.91
C LEU A 81 5.01 -13.78 13.14
N GLU A 82 4.25 -14.69 12.54
CA GLU A 82 4.80 -15.74 11.70
C GLU A 82 5.47 -15.16 10.45
N GLY A 83 4.86 -14.17 9.80
CA GLY A 83 5.44 -13.46 8.66
C GLY A 83 6.78 -12.81 9.01
N PHE A 84 6.84 -12.04 10.10
CA PHE A 84 8.08 -11.43 10.56
C PHE A 84 9.12 -12.47 10.99
N THR A 85 8.70 -13.56 11.63
CA THR A 85 9.58 -14.70 11.96
C THR A 85 10.23 -15.29 10.72
N LYS A 86 9.44 -15.53 9.66
CA LYS A 86 9.96 -16.04 8.37
C LYS A 86 10.94 -15.06 7.73
N ILE A 87 10.62 -13.76 7.74
CA ILE A 87 11.51 -12.70 7.23
C ILE A 87 12.82 -12.68 8.01
N TYR A 88 12.75 -12.71 9.35
CA TYR A 88 13.93 -12.69 10.20
C TYR A 88 14.77 -13.94 10.01
N LYS A 89 14.22 -15.16 10.03
CA LYS A 89 15.00 -16.39 9.81
C LYS A 89 15.68 -16.45 8.44
N ALA A 90 15.07 -15.84 7.42
CA ALA A 90 15.60 -15.78 6.07
C ALA A 90 16.46 -14.53 5.79
N PHE A 91 16.81 -13.72 6.80
CA PHE A 91 17.45 -12.42 6.55
C PHE A 91 18.82 -12.50 5.85
N HIS A 92 19.54 -13.61 6.04
CA HIS A 92 20.80 -13.89 5.35
C HIS A 92 20.61 -14.33 3.90
N LEU A 93 19.40 -14.79 3.54
CA LEU A 93 19.03 -15.16 2.19
C LEU A 93 18.64 -13.87 1.46
N TYR A 94 19.66 -13.12 1.04
CA TYR A 94 19.48 -11.89 0.27
C TYR A 94 18.59 -12.14 -0.95
N PRO A 95 17.77 -11.15 -1.36
CA PRO A 95 16.99 -11.30 -2.57
C PRO A 95 17.94 -11.50 -3.75
N LEU A 96 17.96 -12.74 -4.25
CA LEU A 96 18.79 -13.13 -5.38
C LEU A 96 18.19 -12.47 -6.61
N ILE A 97 19.00 -11.71 -7.35
CA ILE A 97 18.61 -11.20 -8.67
C ILE A 97 18.50 -12.44 -9.58
N ILE A 98 17.30 -12.71 -10.07
CA ILE A 98 17.02 -13.92 -10.84
C ILE A 98 17.31 -13.68 -12.31
N ASN A 99 16.90 -12.53 -12.85
CA ASN A 99 17.11 -12.12 -14.24
C ASN A 99 17.04 -10.59 -14.36
N SER A 100 17.84 -9.99 -15.26
CA SER A 100 17.49 -8.71 -15.88
C SER A 100 16.82 -9.03 -17.21
N SER A 101 15.55 -8.69 -17.35
CA SER A 101 14.91 -8.72 -18.68
C SER A 101 15.60 -7.72 -19.63
N ASN A 102 15.37 -7.83 -20.94
CA ASN A 102 15.87 -6.88 -21.94
C ASN A 102 15.40 -5.43 -21.68
N ASP A 103 14.41 -5.22 -20.80
CA ASP A 103 13.82 -3.93 -20.45
C ASP A 103 14.45 -3.29 -19.18
N ASP A 104 15.65 -3.73 -18.75
CA ASP A 104 16.37 -3.28 -17.53
C ASP A 104 15.64 -3.51 -16.19
N ILE A 105 14.51 -4.25 -16.20
CA ILE A 105 13.75 -4.60 -15.00
C ILE A 105 14.38 -5.81 -14.33
N ASN A 106 14.70 -5.67 -13.05
CA ASN A 106 15.25 -6.74 -12.22
C ASN A 106 14.13 -7.50 -11.50
N SER A 107 14.23 -8.83 -11.51
CA SER A 107 13.41 -9.72 -10.69
C SER A 107 14.17 -10.22 -9.46
N TYR A 108 13.50 -10.25 -8.33
CA TYR A 108 14.03 -10.62 -7.02
C TYR A 108 13.22 -11.77 -6.42
N LYS A 109 13.89 -12.81 -5.96
CA LYS A 109 13.26 -13.82 -5.10
C LYS A 109 13.12 -13.25 -3.70
N LEU A 110 11.97 -13.39 -3.06
CA LEU A 110 11.81 -13.15 -1.63
C LEU A 110 11.73 -14.50 -0.89
N PRO A 111 12.87 -15.04 -0.38
CA PRO A 111 12.90 -16.39 0.18
C PRO A 111 11.96 -16.59 1.37
N SER A 112 11.75 -15.54 2.16
CA SER A 112 10.84 -15.53 3.31
C SER A 112 9.37 -15.64 2.91
N LEU A 113 9.00 -15.16 1.72
CA LEU A 113 7.62 -15.11 1.26
C LEU A 113 7.31 -16.14 0.16
N GLY A 114 8.34 -16.74 -0.44
CA GLY A 114 8.18 -17.83 -1.41
C GLY A 114 7.72 -17.39 -2.80
N TYR A 115 7.69 -16.09 -3.10
CA TYR A 115 7.34 -15.55 -4.41
C TYR A 115 8.40 -14.59 -4.95
N GLU A 116 8.30 -14.31 -6.25
CA GLU A 116 9.20 -13.42 -6.99
C GLU A 116 8.52 -12.09 -7.25
N ILE A 117 9.29 -11.00 -7.19
CA ILE A 117 8.81 -9.65 -7.48
C ILE A 117 9.78 -8.89 -8.37
N THR A 118 9.25 -7.94 -9.12
CA THR A 118 10.07 -7.00 -9.89
C THR A 118 10.42 -5.77 -9.05
N ASP A 119 11.48 -5.05 -9.42
CA ASP A 119 11.84 -3.77 -8.80
C ASP A 119 10.72 -2.71 -8.83
N ARG A 120 9.74 -2.84 -9.73
CA ARG A 120 8.54 -2.00 -9.79
C ARG A 120 7.66 -2.08 -8.53
N HIS A 121 7.72 -3.19 -7.81
CA HIS A 121 6.97 -3.40 -6.57
C HIS A 121 7.82 -3.12 -5.32
N LEU A 122 9.10 -2.75 -5.50
CA LEU A 122 10.04 -2.48 -4.42
C LEU A 122 10.18 -0.98 -4.16
N PRO A 123 10.73 -0.60 -2.98
CA PRO A 123 11.10 0.78 -2.71
C PRO A 123 11.99 1.34 -3.81
N ARG A 124 11.92 2.66 -4.01
CA ARG A 124 12.61 3.35 -5.10
C ARG A 124 14.13 3.10 -5.12
N SER A 125 14.76 2.79 -3.99
CA SER A 125 16.18 2.47 -3.91
C SER A 125 16.58 1.32 -4.83
N PHE A 126 15.68 0.40 -5.15
CA PHE A 126 15.95 -0.74 -6.03
C PHE A 126 16.06 -0.36 -7.52
N VAL A 127 15.47 0.77 -7.93
CA VAL A 127 15.52 1.29 -9.32
C VAL A 127 16.50 2.46 -9.51
N THR A 128 17.07 3.00 -8.42
CA THR A 128 18.08 4.06 -8.52
C THR A 128 19.45 3.51 -8.87
N SER A 129 20.32 4.34 -9.47
CA SER A 129 21.71 4.00 -9.79
C SER A 129 22.52 3.50 -8.59
N ARG A 130 22.19 3.97 -7.38
CA ARG A 130 22.77 3.49 -6.13
C ARG A 130 21.73 2.67 -5.36
N LYS A 131 21.76 1.35 -5.57
CA LYS A 131 20.90 0.40 -4.85
C LYS A 131 21.21 0.43 -3.36
N SER A 132 20.19 0.31 -2.51
CA SER A 132 20.37 0.20 -1.06
C SER A 132 21.05 -1.13 -0.75
N PHE A 133 22.33 -1.10 -0.38
CA PHE A 133 23.06 -2.29 0.03
C PHE A 133 22.92 -2.50 1.54
N THR A 134 22.68 -3.73 1.97
CA THR A 134 22.61 -4.10 3.39
C THR A 134 23.96 -4.00 4.10
N ASN A 135 25.07 -4.04 3.34
CA ASN A 135 26.43 -3.96 3.86
C ASN A 135 26.89 -2.50 4.09
N VAL A 136 26.12 -1.52 3.61
CA VAL A 136 26.44 -0.10 3.77
C VAL A 136 25.48 0.49 4.81
N LEU A 137 26.04 1.00 5.91
CA LEU A 137 25.26 1.59 7.00
C LEU A 137 24.66 2.95 6.62
N CYS A 138 25.25 3.65 5.65
CA CYS A 138 24.78 4.94 5.18
C CYS A 138 25.04 5.16 3.68
N ASP A 139 23.98 5.51 2.96
CA ASP A 139 23.99 5.81 1.53
C ASP A 139 24.48 7.24 1.21
N TYR A 140 24.86 8.04 2.22
CA TYR A 140 25.46 9.35 2.00
C TYR A 140 26.90 9.20 1.49
N LEU A 141 27.21 9.83 0.36
CA LEU A 141 28.52 9.70 -0.30
C LEU A 141 29.68 10.22 0.56
N TYR A 142 29.45 11.27 1.33
CA TYR A 142 30.44 11.91 2.20
C TYR A 142 30.23 11.52 3.67
N CYS A 143 29.86 10.25 3.89
CA CYS A 143 29.73 9.70 5.22
C CYS A 143 31.11 9.39 5.78
N ASP A 144 31.57 10.19 6.74
CA ASP A 144 32.86 9.99 7.43
C ASP A 144 32.77 9.02 8.62
N CYS A 145 31.59 8.43 8.88
CA CYS A 145 31.41 7.43 9.94
C CYS A 145 32.10 6.12 9.50
N THR A 146 33.39 5.99 9.80
CA THR A 146 34.21 4.81 9.44
C THR A 146 34.14 3.69 10.46
N ASN A 147 33.67 3.96 11.69
CA ASN A 147 33.39 2.97 12.72
C ASN A 147 32.43 3.56 13.75
N TYR A 148 31.66 2.68 14.40
CA TYR A 148 30.56 2.85 15.37
C TYR A 148 30.71 3.88 16.53
N THR A 149 31.78 4.67 16.59
CA THR A 149 32.12 5.54 17.74
C THR A 149 31.66 6.99 17.60
N ASN A 150 31.49 7.52 16.39
CA ASN A 150 31.18 8.95 16.17
C ASN A 150 29.75 9.25 15.75
N CYS A 151 28.97 8.21 15.44
CA CYS A 151 27.60 8.35 14.97
C CYS A 151 26.77 7.50 15.94
N SER A 152 25.96 8.14 16.77
CA SER A 152 24.85 7.48 17.48
C SER A 152 24.23 6.48 16.51
N ASN A 153 23.95 5.26 16.97
CA ASN A 153 23.67 4.08 16.16
C ASN A 153 22.31 4.13 15.42
N ASP A 154 21.89 5.30 14.93
CA ASP A 154 20.57 5.60 14.38
C ASP A 154 20.58 5.61 12.84
N GLY A 155 20.77 4.43 12.26
CA GLY A 155 20.49 4.23 10.84
C GLY A 155 18.99 4.47 10.56
N ASN A 156 18.66 5.62 9.97
CA ASN A 156 17.33 5.95 9.50
C ASN A 156 17.13 5.34 8.11
N VAL A 157 16.15 4.44 7.98
CA VAL A 157 15.71 3.94 6.67
C VAL A 157 14.57 4.81 6.19
N LEU A 158 14.76 5.50 5.08
CA LEU A 158 13.72 6.31 4.45
C LEU A 158 12.72 5.40 3.71
N VAL A 159 11.51 5.91 3.43
CA VAL A 159 10.46 5.20 2.66
C VAL A 159 10.97 4.75 1.28
N CYS A 160 11.92 5.48 0.71
CA CYS A 160 12.55 5.08 -0.55
C CYS A 160 13.47 3.87 -0.43
N GLY A 161 13.79 3.39 0.78
CA GLY A 161 14.67 2.25 1.05
C GLY A 161 16.14 2.61 1.32
N HIS A 162 16.56 3.85 1.05
CA HIS A 162 17.91 4.32 1.37
C HIS A 162 18.09 4.59 2.87
N ARG A 163 19.29 4.33 3.36
CA ARG A 163 19.67 4.41 4.78
C ARG A 163 20.63 5.56 5.04
N TYR A 164 20.43 6.28 6.13
CA TYR A 164 21.29 7.39 6.53
C TYR A 164 21.48 7.41 8.04
N HIS A 165 22.69 7.66 8.53
CA HIS A 165 22.83 8.12 9.92
C HIS A 165 22.03 9.41 10.12
N SER A 166 21.51 9.67 11.33
CA SER A 166 20.75 10.92 11.57
C SER A 166 21.54 12.17 11.20
N CYS A 167 22.84 12.21 11.52
CA CYS A 167 23.70 13.35 11.18
C CYS A 167 23.87 13.51 9.66
N CYS A 168 24.01 12.41 8.91
CA CYS A 168 24.11 12.44 7.46
C CYS A 168 22.79 12.88 6.82
N LEU A 169 21.67 12.40 7.35
CA LEU A 169 20.33 12.79 6.88
C LEU A 169 20.08 14.28 7.12
N GLN A 170 20.49 14.81 8.28
CA GLN A 170 20.42 16.23 8.59
C GLN A 170 21.26 17.08 7.63
N ARG A 171 22.50 16.66 7.30
CA ARG A 171 23.35 17.30 6.27
C ARG A 171 22.67 17.32 4.89
N CYS A 172 21.84 16.31 4.60
CA CYS A 172 21.01 16.25 3.40
C CYS A 172 19.69 17.04 3.51
N ASN A 173 19.49 17.87 4.55
CA ASN A 173 18.23 18.57 4.83
C ASN A 173 17.03 17.62 4.91
N PHE A 174 17.22 16.43 5.50
CA PHE A 174 16.20 15.38 5.62
C PHE A 174 15.64 14.89 4.28
N LYS A 175 16.43 14.97 3.20
CA LYS A 175 16.06 14.50 1.85
C LYS A 175 16.96 13.36 1.41
N CYS A 176 16.40 12.42 0.65
CA CYS A 176 17.19 11.45 -0.08
C CYS A 176 17.76 12.09 -1.35
N LEU A 177 19.03 12.49 -1.33
CA LEU A 177 19.68 13.13 -2.49
C LEU A 177 19.80 12.18 -3.69
N ILE A 178 19.92 10.88 -3.45
CA ILE A 178 19.96 9.85 -4.49
C ILE A 178 18.63 9.83 -5.26
N CYS A 179 17.51 9.69 -4.55
CA CYS A 179 16.19 9.72 -5.18
C CYS A 179 15.86 11.07 -5.80
N LEU A 180 16.33 12.17 -5.21
CA LEU A 180 16.15 13.50 -5.78
C LEU A 180 16.85 13.65 -7.14
N GLY A 181 18.08 13.12 -7.26
CA GLY A 181 18.80 13.04 -8.54
C GLY A 181 18.03 12.20 -9.55
N TYR A 182 17.69 10.97 -9.17
CA TYR A 182 16.92 10.05 -10.01
C TYR A 182 15.61 10.68 -10.53
N LEU A 183 14.82 11.31 -9.65
CA LEU A 183 13.54 11.93 -10.01
C LEU A 183 13.75 13.09 -10.98
N ARG A 184 14.77 13.93 -10.75
CA ARG A 184 15.10 15.04 -11.64
C ARG A 184 15.43 14.55 -13.05
N ASP A 185 16.24 13.51 -13.14
CA ASP A 185 16.67 12.96 -14.43
C ASP A 185 15.51 12.24 -15.14
N ALA A 186 14.70 11.49 -14.39
CA ALA A 186 13.51 10.83 -14.92
C ALA A 186 12.46 11.84 -15.42
N ILE A 187 12.21 12.93 -14.68
CA ILE A 187 11.33 14.02 -15.11
C ILE A 187 11.84 14.63 -16.42
N LYS A 188 13.14 14.93 -16.49
CA LYS A 188 13.75 15.48 -17.70
C LYS A 188 13.57 14.53 -18.90
N SER A 189 13.86 13.24 -18.71
CA SER A 189 13.69 12.21 -19.75
C SER A 189 12.24 12.13 -20.23
N ASN A 190 11.28 12.11 -19.31
CA ASN A 190 9.86 12.04 -19.63
C ASN A 190 9.37 13.29 -20.39
N VAL A 191 9.83 14.48 -20.01
CA VAL A 191 9.49 15.73 -20.71
C VAL A 191 9.99 15.71 -22.15
N GLU A 192 11.24 15.26 -22.37
CA GLU A 192 11.78 15.14 -23.74
C GLU A 192 11.02 14.08 -24.56
N ALA A 193 10.65 12.95 -23.95
CA ALA A 193 9.84 11.92 -24.62
C ALA A 193 8.45 12.42 -25.00
N ILE A 194 7.77 13.16 -24.11
CA ILE A 194 6.46 13.79 -24.40
C ILE A 194 6.61 14.79 -25.53
N LYS A 195 7.63 15.66 -25.48
CA LYS A 195 7.89 16.64 -26.53
C LYS A 195 8.11 15.95 -27.89
N ALA A 196 8.92 14.90 -27.93
CA ALA A 196 9.14 14.11 -29.14
C ALA A 196 7.84 13.45 -29.65
N SER A 197 7.01 12.91 -28.75
CA SER A 197 5.73 12.30 -29.12
C SER A 197 4.72 13.32 -29.63
N MET A 198 4.70 14.54 -29.09
CA MET A 198 3.81 15.62 -29.54
C MET A 198 4.21 16.15 -30.91
N MET A 199 5.51 16.12 -31.24
CA MET A 199 6.05 16.54 -32.53
C MET A 199 5.96 15.45 -33.61
N LYS A 200 5.54 14.23 -33.25
CA LYS A 200 5.41 13.12 -34.19
C LYS A 200 4.06 13.21 -34.90
N ASP A 201 4.09 13.27 -36.23
CA ASP A 201 2.86 13.28 -37.03
C ASP A 201 2.00 12.04 -36.73
N LEU A 202 0.73 12.29 -36.44
CA LEU A 202 -0.27 11.28 -36.15
C LEU A 202 -0.62 10.52 -37.44
N GLY A 203 0.16 9.48 -37.76
CA GLY A 203 -0.32 8.43 -38.66
C GLY A 203 -1.62 7.81 -38.12
N GLU A 204 -2.51 7.40 -39.03
CA GLU A 204 -3.88 6.91 -38.77
C GLU A 204 -4.00 6.07 -37.49
N LYS A 205 -4.60 6.65 -36.44
CA LYS A 205 -4.91 5.93 -35.20
C LYS A 205 -6.12 5.02 -35.44
N LYS A 206 -5.90 3.71 -35.46
CA LYS A 206 -6.97 2.71 -35.25
C LYS A 206 -7.43 2.78 -33.80
N PHE A 207 -8.69 3.12 -33.60
CA PHE A 207 -9.37 3.04 -32.31
C PHE A 207 -9.44 1.57 -31.87
N ILE A 208 -8.99 1.29 -30.65
CA ILE A 208 -9.18 -0.01 -30.01
C ILE A 208 -10.54 0.03 -29.32
N ASP A 209 -11.40 -0.92 -29.68
CA ASP A 209 -12.71 -1.14 -29.08
C ASP A 209 -12.52 -1.98 -27.81
N GLU A 210 -12.82 -1.42 -26.65
CA GLU A 210 -12.79 -2.12 -25.36
C GLU A 210 -14.18 -2.71 -25.08
N ASN A 211 -14.36 -3.98 -25.43
CA ASN A 211 -15.47 -4.80 -24.96
C ASN A 211 -15.41 -4.92 -23.43
N VAL A 212 -16.47 -4.47 -22.77
CA VAL A 212 -16.67 -4.62 -21.32
C VAL A 212 -17.28 -5.99 -21.04
N GLU A 213 -16.49 -6.90 -20.49
CA GLU A 213 -17.02 -8.08 -19.80
C GLU A 213 -17.61 -7.63 -18.46
N ASN A 214 -18.89 -7.92 -18.24
CA ASN A 214 -19.55 -7.70 -16.96
C ASN A 214 -18.96 -8.66 -15.93
N ALA A 215 -18.45 -8.13 -14.82
CA ALA A 215 -18.11 -8.93 -13.66
C ALA A 215 -19.41 -9.22 -12.89
N ASP A 216 -19.76 -10.50 -12.79
CA ASP A 216 -20.77 -10.99 -11.87
C ASP A 216 -20.36 -10.63 -10.43
N GLU A 217 -21.25 -9.95 -9.72
CA GLU A 217 -21.12 -9.71 -8.28
C GLU A 217 -21.35 -11.03 -7.55
N ASP A 218 -20.26 -11.66 -7.11
CA ASP A 218 -20.28 -12.86 -6.28
C ASP A 218 -20.60 -12.45 -4.83
N ASP A 219 -21.84 -12.72 -4.41
CA ASP A 219 -22.31 -12.58 -3.04
C ASP A 219 -21.66 -13.69 -2.20
N SER A 220 -20.52 -13.37 -1.57
CA SER A 220 -19.84 -14.31 -0.70
C SER A 220 -20.48 -14.33 0.69
N ASP A 221 -21.15 -15.44 0.98
CA ASP A 221 -21.60 -15.87 2.29
C ASP A 221 -20.50 -15.61 3.35
N VAL A 222 -20.85 -14.82 4.37
CA VAL A 222 -19.98 -14.57 5.51
C VAL A 222 -19.87 -15.87 6.31
N GLU A 223 -18.76 -16.58 6.13
CA GLU A 223 -18.41 -17.74 6.95
C GLU A 223 -18.47 -17.38 8.44
N ASP A 224 -19.27 -18.15 9.19
CA ASP A 224 -19.37 -18.05 10.63
C ASP A 224 -18.01 -18.40 11.26
N ALA A 225 -17.26 -17.36 11.64
CA ALA A 225 -16.01 -17.51 12.39
C ALA A 225 -16.29 -17.91 13.85
N THR A 226 -16.89 -19.07 14.08
CA THR A 226 -16.93 -19.75 15.38
C THR A 226 -15.57 -20.40 15.67
N GLY A 227 -14.53 -19.58 15.82
CA GLY A 227 -13.25 -20.02 16.38
C GLY A 227 -13.34 -20.10 17.91
N ASP A 228 -12.82 -21.18 18.51
CA ASP A 228 -12.59 -21.26 19.95
C ASP A 228 -11.56 -20.20 20.36
N ILE A 229 -11.98 -19.28 21.23
CA ILE A 229 -11.16 -18.17 21.73
C ILE A 229 -9.92 -18.70 22.43
N ALA A 230 -10.08 -19.78 23.23
CA ALA A 230 -8.96 -20.33 23.99
C ALA A 230 -7.89 -20.93 23.07
N ALA A 231 -8.32 -21.62 22.01
CA ALA A 231 -7.40 -22.14 20.99
C ALA A 231 -6.65 -21.00 20.27
N MET A 232 -7.34 -19.92 19.91
CA MET A 232 -6.71 -18.77 19.24
C MET A 232 -5.76 -17.99 20.14
N ASP A 233 -6.07 -17.88 21.44
CA ASP A 233 -5.19 -17.25 22.41
C ASP A 233 -3.91 -18.07 22.62
N ASN A 234 -4.03 -19.40 22.73
CA ASN A 234 -2.90 -20.31 22.80
C ASN A 234 -2.00 -20.22 21.55
N LEU A 235 -2.59 -20.16 20.36
CA LEU A 235 -1.84 -19.97 19.10
C LEU A 235 -1.07 -18.66 19.10
N LEU A 236 -1.69 -17.56 19.55
CA LEU A 236 -0.99 -16.28 19.63
C LEU A 236 0.15 -16.30 20.65
N ASP A 237 -0.03 -16.93 21.80
CA ASP A 237 1.03 -17.01 22.80
C ASP A 237 2.20 -17.88 22.33
N GLN A 238 1.93 -18.95 21.59
CA GLN A 238 2.97 -19.74 20.92
C GLN A 238 3.70 -18.92 19.84
N ALA A 239 2.98 -18.18 18.99
CA ALA A 239 3.57 -17.32 17.97
C ALA A 239 4.46 -16.22 18.58
N LYS A 240 4.02 -15.60 19.68
CA LYS A 240 4.82 -14.63 20.44
C LYS A 240 6.09 -15.27 20.98
N LYS A 241 5.98 -16.43 21.64
CA LYS A 241 7.14 -17.15 22.19
C LYS A 241 8.16 -17.45 21.09
N ASN A 242 7.70 -18.00 19.97
CA ASN A 242 8.55 -18.28 18.81
C ASN A 242 9.24 -17.02 18.27
N PHE A 243 8.56 -15.87 18.27
CA PHE A 243 9.12 -14.60 17.79
C PHE A 243 10.13 -13.99 18.78
N PHE A 244 9.89 -14.09 20.09
CA PHE A 244 10.81 -13.57 21.12
C PHE A 244 12.06 -14.45 21.33
N GLU A 245 12.03 -15.71 20.90
CA GLU A 245 13.18 -16.63 20.95
C GLU A 245 14.10 -16.51 19.72
N LEU A 246 13.81 -15.61 18.77
CA LEU A 246 14.65 -15.25 17.60
C LEU A 246 15.79 -14.29 17.96
#